data_AF-K0S4E7-F1
#
_entry.id   AF-K0S4E7-F1
#
_cell.length_a   1.000
_cell.length_b   1.000
_cell.length_c   1.000
_cell.angle_alpha   90.00
_cell.angle_beta   90.00
_cell.angle_gamma   90.00
#
_symmetry.space_group_name_H-M   'P 1'
#
loop_
_entity.id
_entity.type
_entity.pdbx_description
1 polymer ?
#
loop_
_entity_poly.entity_id
_entity_poly.type
_entity_poly.pdbx_seq_one_letter_code
_entity_poly.pdbx_strand_id
1 'polypeptide(L)'
;FRDGLRVIGEQAFCECKALRSLAMPRTVTKLGSGAFSDCINLAKVEFNELGCRLNLAAVRFDEGALQIIGGGAFCGCKALQQETIPPSVITLGDEAFWGCRNLSIVQFSEGLDIIGEYAFYECTALRSVTVPLSVTKLGIFAFRGCTNLTEVILLGGDILLNQGFLDWGLFSGEGALNEKRFHETICVNAFHDCPLTTMKISFSERMSRLPQDCRPSIEGRIRDLRRLEITQDGTILACFPVIRRSFGCMHVKDTDNQTAESLHQVLRLISFHELKESSILIELAMWKSRLDENRARADCRTSVPDPAKTLIMEYCGFTRFLEPAIEGA
;
A
#
# COMPACT_ATOMS: atom_id res chain seq x y z
N PHE A 1 -7.54 8.56 -35.16
CA PHE A 1 -7.95 7.14 -35.21
C PHE A 1 -9.37 7.04 -35.79
N ARG A 2 -9.76 5.90 -36.37
CA ARG A 2 -11.14 5.68 -36.86
C ARG A 2 -12.09 5.44 -35.68
N ASP A 3 -13.35 5.85 -35.82
CA ASP A 3 -14.40 5.55 -34.84
C ASP A 3 -14.56 4.02 -34.68
N GLY A 4 -14.54 3.55 -33.43
CA GLY A 4 -14.69 2.13 -33.10
C GLY A 4 -13.39 1.30 -33.08
N LEU A 5 -12.20 1.92 -33.17
CA LEU A 5 -10.93 1.20 -33.02
C LEU A 5 -10.81 0.59 -31.62
N ARG A 6 -10.76 -0.74 -31.52
CA ARG A 6 -10.64 -1.46 -30.23
C ARG A 6 -9.23 -1.88 -29.87
N VAL A 7 -8.37 -2.14 -30.85
CA VAL A 7 -7.03 -2.66 -30.62
C VAL A 7 -6.02 -1.89 -31.46
N ILE A 8 -4.94 -1.43 -30.83
CA ILE A 8 -3.75 -1.01 -31.55
C ILE A 8 -2.87 -2.25 -31.71
N GLY A 9 -2.60 -2.64 -32.94
CA GLY A 9 -1.88 -3.88 -33.25
C GLY A 9 -0.44 -3.91 -32.74
N GLU A 10 0.14 -5.10 -32.77
CA GLU A 10 1.56 -5.32 -32.51
C GLU A 10 2.41 -4.46 -33.44
N GLN A 11 3.42 -3.78 -32.87
CA GLN A 11 4.37 -2.92 -33.57
C GLN A 11 3.75 -1.81 -34.45
N ALA A 12 2.47 -1.45 -34.25
CA ALA A 12 1.72 -0.57 -35.15
C ALA A 12 2.37 0.80 -35.40
N PHE A 13 3.09 1.34 -34.41
CA PHE A 13 3.83 2.61 -34.47
C PHE A 13 5.28 2.42 -34.00
N CYS A 14 5.84 1.22 -34.11
CA CYS A 14 7.23 0.94 -33.75
C CYS A 14 8.18 1.88 -34.50
N GLU A 15 9.20 2.38 -33.82
CA GLU A 15 10.19 3.35 -34.30
C GLU A 15 9.60 4.63 -34.91
N CYS A 16 8.38 5.04 -34.51
CA CYS A 16 7.80 6.29 -34.98
C CYS A 16 8.47 7.50 -34.31
N LYS A 17 9.68 7.85 -34.75
CA LYS A 17 10.51 8.94 -34.20
C LYS A 17 9.89 10.32 -34.35
N ALA A 18 8.88 10.49 -35.21
CA ALA A 18 8.16 11.75 -35.39
C ALA A 18 7.04 11.95 -34.36
N LEU A 19 6.57 10.88 -33.71
CA LEU A 19 5.46 10.94 -32.75
C LEU A 19 5.93 11.62 -31.45
N ARG A 20 5.25 12.70 -31.06
CA ARG A 20 5.59 13.50 -29.86
C ARG A 20 4.55 13.38 -28.75
N SER A 21 3.29 13.24 -29.13
CA SER A 21 2.16 13.12 -28.22
C SER A 21 1.14 12.16 -28.80
N LEU A 22 0.52 11.38 -27.93
CA LEU A 22 -0.49 10.39 -28.29
C LEU A 22 -1.71 10.56 -27.38
N ALA A 23 -2.86 10.83 -27.98
CA ALA A 23 -4.15 10.77 -27.27
C ALA A 23 -4.87 9.49 -27.71
N MET A 24 -5.05 8.56 -26.77
CA MET A 24 -5.70 7.28 -27.02
C MET A 24 -7.19 7.48 -27.30
N PRO A 25 -7.77 6.84 -28.32
CA PRO A 25 -9.23 6.84 -28.50
C PRO A 25 -9.91 6.13 -27.34
N ARG A 26 -11.08 6.64 -26.94
CA ARG A 26 -11.92 6.06 -25.87
C ARG A 26 -12.40 4.63 -26.13
N THR A 27 -12.25 4.14 -27.36
CA THR A 27 -12.70 2.81 -27.78
C THR A 27 -11.62 1.75 -27.68
N VAL A 28 -10.34 2.13 -27.46
CA VAL A 28 -9.21 1.21 -27.47
C VAL A 28 -9.13 0.48 -26.13
N THR A 29 -9.31 -0.83 -26.16
CA THR A 29 -9.26 -1.71 -24.99
C THR A 29 -7.91 -2.42 -24.82
N LYS A 30 -7.08 -2.48 -25.87
CA LYS A 30 -5.78 -3.19 -25.84
C LYS A 30 -4.72 -2.53 -26.71
N LEU A 31 -3.51 -2.41 -26.16
CA LEU A 31 -2.28 -2.14 -26.91
C LEU A 31 -1.54 -3.44 -27.18
N GLY A 32 -1.15 -3.66 -28.43
CA GLY A 32 -0.35 -4.80 -28.85
C GLY A 32 1.09 -4.71 -28.37
N SER A 33 1.80 -5.83 -28.49
CA SER A 33 3.23 -5.90 -28.16
C SER A 33 4.02 -4.89 -28.98
N GLY A 34 4.95 -4.16 -28.38
CA GLY A 34 5.81 -3.20 -29.09
C GLY A 34 5.07 -2.08 -29.82
N ALA A 35 3.78 -1.83 -29.54
CA ALA A 35 2.93 -0.94 -30.35
C ALA A 35 3.52 0.45 -30.58
N PHE A 36 4.25 1.01 -29.62
CA PHE A 36 4.97 2.29 -29.68
C PHE A 36 6.44 2.12 -29.29
N SER A 37 7.03 0.94 -29.47
CA SER A 37 8.45 0.70 -29.16
C SER A 37 9.34 1.69 -29.92
N ASP A 38 10.40 2.16 -29.27
CA ASP A 38 11.41 3.08 -29.79
C ASP A 38 10.83 4.39 -30.39
N CYS A 39 9.65 4.81 -29.93
CA CYS A 39 9.13 6.16 -30.16
C CYS A 39 9.89 7.17 -29.29
N ILE A 40 11.17 7.39 -29.58
CA ILE A 40 12.12 8.13 -28.72
C ILE A 40 11.71 9.57 -28.41
N ASN A 41 10.85 10.19 -29.22
CA ASN A 41 10.37 11.56 -29.05
C ASN A 41 8.97 11.64 -28.45
N LEU A 42 8.31 10.50 -28.18
CA LEU A 42 7.01 10.45 -27.53
C LEU A 42 7.17 10.88 -26.08
N ALA A 43 6.66 12.07 -25.77
CA ALA A 43 6.81 12.71 -24.47
C ALA A 43 5.53 12.69 -23.64
N LYS A 44 4.38 12.39 -24.26
CA LYS A 44 3.08 12.45 -23.62
C LYS A 44 2.12 11.39 -24.18
N VAL A 45 1.56 10.56 -23.29
CA VAL A 45 0.45 9.66 -23.59
C VAL A 45 -0.76 10.07 -22.75
N GLU A 46 -1.89 10.34 -23.41
CA GLU A 46 -3.16 10.62 -22.76
C GLU A 46 -4.10 9.43 -22.97
N PHE A 47 -4.44 8.74 -21.88
CA PHE A 47 -5.46 7.71 -21.89
C PHE A 47 -6.84 8.36 -21.76
N ASN A 48 -7.59 8.51 -22.86
CA ASN A 48 -8.93 9.10 -22.80
C ASN A 48 -9.93 8.07 -22.26
N GLU A 49 -10.28 8.17 -20.98
CA GLU A 49 -11.34 7.36 -20.39
C GLU A 49 -12.74 7.98 -20.61
N LEU A 50 -13.77 7.13 -20.70
CA LEU A 50 -15.11 7.51 -20.25
C LEU A 50 -15.03 7.61 -18.73
N GLY A 51 -15.18 8.82 -18.18
CA GLY A 51 -14.93 9.08 -16.76
C GLY A 51 -15.54 8.02 -15.84
N CYS A 52 -14.68 7.24 -15.19
CA CYS A 52 -15.09 6.37 -14.11
C CYS A 52 -15.70 7.25 -13.01
N ARG A 53 -17.02 7.11 -12.78
CA ARG A 53 -17.65 7.62 -11.57
C ARG A 53 -17.19 6.73 -10.41
N LEU A 54 -16.11 7.14 -9.75
CA LEU A 54 -15.58 6.54 -8.53
C LEU A 54 -16.66 6.55 -7.44
N ASN A 55 -17.20 5.37 -7.11
CA ASN A 55 -17.72 5.10 -5.78
C ASN A 55 -17.29 3.68 -5.40
N LEU A 56 -16.59 3.57 -4.27
CA LEU A 56 -15.77 2.44 -3.78
C LEU A 56 -16.49 1.09 -3.59
N ALA A 57 -17.73 0.91 -4.07
CA ALA A 57 -18.54 -0.29 -3.86
C ALA A 57 -18.78 -1.15 -5.12
N ALA A 58 -18.48 -0.66 -6.32
CA ALA A 58 -18.54 -1.47 -7.54
C ALA A 58 -17.77 -0.80 -8.69
N VAL A 59 -16.57 -1.29 -9.00
CA VAL A 59 -15.87 -0.91 -10.24
C VAL A 59 -16.61 -1.57 -11.40
N ARG A 60 -17.54 -0.84 -12.02
CA ARG A 60 -18.10 -1.21 -13.32
C ARG A 60 -17.23 -0.56 -14.38
N PHE A 61 -16.39 -1.36 -15.05
CA PHE A 61 -15.71 -0.92 -16.26
C PHE A 61 -16.74 -0.84 -17.37
N ASP A 62 -17.15 0.37 -17.75
CA ASP A 62 -17.99 0.58 -18.92
C ASP A 62 -17.25 0.07 -20.17
N GLU A 63 -17.99 -0.57 -21.09
CA GLU A 63 -17.43 -1.16 -22.31
C GLU A 63 -16.60 -0.16 -23.11
N GLY A 64 -15.29 -0.38 -23.22
CA GLY A 64 -14.38 0.43 -24.06
C GLY A 64 -13.13 0.96 -23.36
N ALA A 65 -13.00 0.82 -22.04
CA ALA A 65 -11.81 1.28 -21.32
C ALA A 65 -10.56 0.41 -21.60
N LEU A 66 -9.37 1.01 -21.59
CA LEU A 66 -8.09 0.33 -21.86
C LEU A 66 -7.76 -0.66 -20.74
N GLN A 67 -7.70 -1.95 -21.04
CA GLN A 67 -7.46 -3.01 -20.06
C GLN A 67 -6.03 -3.53 -20.07
N ILE A 68 -5.38 -3.56 -21.24
CA ILE A 68 -4.09 -4.22 -21.42
C ILE A 68 -3.12 -3.30 -22.15
N ILE A 69 -1.99 -3.03 -21.50
CA ILE A 69 -0.80 -2.48 -22.15
C ILE A 69 0.10 -3.67 -22.47
N GLY A 70 0.27 -3.99 -23.76
CA GLY A 70 1.03 -5.15 -24.21
C GLY A 70 2.52 -5.08 -23.86
N GLY A 71 3.21 -6.21 -23.97
CA GLY A 71 4.64 -6.27 -23.70
C GLY A 71 5.44 -5.34 -24.60
N GLY A 72 6.43 -4.64 -24.07
CA GLY A 72 7.22 -3.67 -24.84
C GLY A 72 6.44 -2.50 -25.44
N ALA A 73 5.16 -2.28 -25.07
CA ALA A 73 4.29 -1.32 -25.76
C ALA A 73 4.88 0.09 -25.86
N PHE A 74 5.65 0.52 -24.86
CA PHE A 74 6.38 1.78 -24.80
C PHE A 74 7.88 1.58 -24.55
N CYS A 75 8.43 0.41 -24.89
CA CYS A 75 9.87 0.14 -24.77
C CYS A 75 10.68 1.22 -25.51
N GLY A 76 11.77 1.70 -24.93
CA GLY A 76 12.66 2.69 -25.54
C GLY A 76 12.07 4.10 -25.70
N CYS A 77 10.89 4.40 -25.14
CA CYS A 77 10.28 5.73 -25.17
C CYS A 77 11.00 6.71 -24.23
N LYS A 78 12.21 7.12 -24.63
CA LYS A 78 13.14 7.91 -23.81
C LYS A 78 12.65 9.32 -23.47
N ALA A 79 11.66 9.87 -24.16
CA ALA A 79 11.14 11.21 -23.87
C ALA A 79 9.99 11.22 -22.84
N LEU A 80 9.44 10.06 -22.46
CA LEU A 80 8.41 9.99 -21.42
C LEU A 80 8.99 10.41 -20.07
N GLN A 81 8.26 11.27 -19.36
CA GLN A 81 8.70 11.82 -18.07
C GLN A 81 7.78 11.43 -16.91
N GLN A 82 6.49 11.36 -17.16
CA GLN A 82 5.46 11.06 -16.18
C GLN A 82 4.37 10.26 -16.85
N GLU A 83 3.94 9.17 -16.22
CA GLU A 83 2.84 8.35 -16.71
C GLU A 83 1.87 8.02 -15.58
N THR A 84 0.57 8.17 -15.88
CA THR A 84 -0.51 7.77 -14.97
C THR A 84 -1.24 6.60 -15.62
N ILE A 85 -1.06 5.42 -15.05
CA ILE A 85 -1.73 4.20 -15.49
C ILE A 85 -3.19 4.28 -15.04
N PRO A 86 -4.15 4.21 -15.98
CA PRO A 86 -5.57 4.36 -15.66
C PRO A 86 -6.12 3.22 -14.79
N PRO A 87 -7.19 3.46 -14.01
CA PRO A 87 -7.84 2.42 -13.19
C PRO A 87 -8.41 1.27 -14.01
N SER A 88 -8.68 1.49 -15.31
CA SER A 88 -9.14 0.42 -16.19
C SER A 88 -8.09 -0.60 -16.58
N VAL A 89 -6.80 -0.27 -16.43
CA VAL A 89 -5.70 -1.15 -16.84
C VAL A 89 -5.50 -2.23 -15.79
N ILE A 90 -5.71 -3.47 -16.23
CA ILE A 90 -5.57 -4.67 -15.40
C ILE A 90 -4.16 -5.26 -15.52
N THR A 91 -3.55 -5.13 -16.71
CA THR A 91 -2.27 -5.78 -17.01
C THR A 91 -1.30 -4.85 -17.73
N LEU A 92 -0.11 -4.69 -17.15
CA LEU A 92 1.08 -4.22 -17.83
C LEU A 92 1.91 -5.43 -18.27
N GLY A 93 2.10 -5.58 -19.58
CA GLY A 93 2.89 -6.66 -20.15
C GLY A 93 4.38 -6.53 -19.85
N ASP A 94 5.11 -7.59 -20.15
CA ASP A 94 6.56 -7.65 -19.96
C ASP A 94 7.26 -6.54 -20.75
N GLU A 95 8.28 -5.90 -20.19
CA GLU A 95 9.04 -4.83 -20.85
C GLU A 95 8.23 -3.57 -21.25
N ALA A 96 6.98 -3.42 -20.79
CA ALA A 96 6.04 -2.39 -21.25
C ALA A 96 6.63 -0.97 -21.34
N PHE A 97 7.49 -0.58 -20.40
CA PHE A 97 8.20 0.70 -20.33
C PHE A 97 9.73 0.52 -20.22
N TRP A 98 10.29 -0.61 -20.67
CA TRP A 98 11.74 -0.85 -20.64
C TRP A 98 12.49 0.33 -21.24
N GLY A 99 13.49 0.86 -20.52
CA GLY A 99 14.42 1.85 -21.05
C GLY A 99 13.81 3.24 -21.27
N CYS A 100 12.65 3.53 -20.67
CA CYS A 100 12.10 4.87 -20.56
C CYS A 100 12.94 5.71 -19.58
N ARG A 101 14.18 6.03 -19.96
CA ARG A 101 15.21 6.56 -19.05
C ARG A 101 14.87 7.90 -18.39
N ASN A 102 13.99 8.71 -18.99
CA ASN A 102 13.53 9.97 -18.41
C ASN A 102 12.23 9.84 -17.59
N LEU A 103 11.63 8.65 -17.53
CA LEU A 103 10.40 8.40 -16.79
C LEU A 103 10.71 8.51 -15.29
N SER A 104 10.29 9.62 -14.71
CA SER A 104 10.62 10.02 -13.35
C SER A 104 9.49 9.74 -12.35
N ILE A 105 8.25 9.68 -12.85
CA ILE A 105 7.04 9.46 -12.06
C ILE A 105 6.18 8.45 -12.79
N VAL A 106 5.75 7.42 -12.06
CA VAL A 106 4.70 6.50 -12.51
C VAL A 106 3.67 6.40 -11.40
N GLN A 107 2.41 6.65 -11.76
CA GLN A 107 1.28 6.48 -10.85
C GLN A 107 0.46 5.28 -11.31
N PHE A 108 0.28 4.31 -10.42
CA PHE A 108 -0.63 3.19 -10.63
C PHE A 108 -1.97 3.51 -9.98
N SER A 109 -3.05 3.28 -10.71
CA SER A 109 -4.40 3.36 -10.16
C SER A 109 -4.81 2.01 -9.56
N GLU A 110 -5.77 2.03 -8.63
CA GLU A 110 -6.42 0.82 -8.13
C GLU A 110 -7.06 0.03 -9.29
N GLY A 111 -6.95 -1.30 -9.26
CA GLY A 111 -7.47 -2.20 -10.29
C GLY A 111 -6.38 -2.87 -11.15
N LEU A 112 -5.13 -2.39 -11.06
CA LEU A 112 -3.99 -3.05 -11.68
C LEU A 112 -3.65 -4.35 -10.95
N ASP A 113 -3.66 -5.47 -11.67
CA ASP A 113 -3.43 -6.81 -11.11
C ASP A 113 -2.00 -7.31 -11.36
N ILE A 114 -1.47 -7.03 -12.57
CA ILE A 114 -0.20 -7.59 -13.03
C ILE A 114 0.74 -6.49 -13.53
N ILE A 115 1.96 -6.47 -12.99
CA ILE A 115 3.11 -5.77 -13.55
C ILE A 115 4.07 -6.82 -14.11
N GLY A 116 4.27 -6.83 -15.43
CA GLY A 116 5.08 -7.82 -16.13
C GLY A 116 6.57 -7.83 -15.78
N GLU A 117 7.27 -8.85 -16.26
CA GLU A 117 8.72 -8.97 -16.12
C GLU A 117 9.42 -7.81 -16.84
N TYR A 118 10.45 -7.24 -16.23
CA TYR A 118 11.19 -6.10 -16.79
C TYR A 118 10.34 -4.88 -17.18
N ALA A 119 9.09 -4.76 -16.71
CA ALA A 119 8.14 -3.75 -17.16
C ALA A 119 8.67 -2.30 -17.10
N PHE A 120 9.52 -1.97 -16.13
CA PHE A 120 10.19 -0.69 -15.94
C PHE A 120 11.72 -0.83 -15.88
N TYR A 121 12.29 -1.87 -16.49
CA TYR A 121 13.73 -2.10 -16.53
C TYR A 121 14.48 -0.87 -17.07
N GLU A 122 15.59 -0.47 -16.42
CA GLU A 122 16.39 0.70 -16.80
C GLU A 122 15.61 2.04 -16.87
N CYS A 123 14.51 2.20 -16.14
CA CYS A 123 13.89 3.52 -15.93
C CYS A 123 14.71 4.36 -14.94
N THR A 124 15.90 4.81 -15.36
CA THR A 124 16.91 5.39 -14.45
C THR A 124 16.49 6.71 -13.80
N ALA A 125 15.50 7.44 -14.32
CA ALA A 125 14.99 8.66 -13.68
C ALA A 125 13.94 8.41 -12.59
N LEU A 126 13.39 7.20 -12.48
CA LEU A 126 12.30 6.87 -11.56
C LEU A 126 12.80 6.94 -10.11
N ARG A 127 12.12 7.73 -9.27
CA ARG A 127 12.57 8.03 -7.89
C ARG A 127 11.76 7.33 -6.81
N SER A 128 10.45 7.24 -7.01
CA SER A 128 9.53 6.58 -6.10
C SER A 128 8.48 5.80 -6.87
N VAL A 129 8.01 4.71 -6.26
CA VAL A 129 6.92 3.88 -6.79
C VAL A 129 5.98 3.50 -5.67
N THR A 130 4.68 3.68 -5.89
CA THR A 130 3.62 3.20 -5.00
C THR A 130 2.87 2.07 -5.70
N VAL A 131 3.07 0.83 -5.25
CA VAL A 131 2.39 -0.35 -5.80
C VAL A 131 1.04 -0.52 -5.09
N PRO A 132 -0.10 -0.54 -5.81
CA PRO A 132 -1.42 -0.63 -5.20
C PRO A 132 -1.72 -2.03 -4.66
N LEU A 133 -2.70 -2.14 -3.75
CA LEU A 133 -3.11 -3.40 -3.12
C LEU A 133 -3.63 -4.42 -4.13
N SER A 134 -4.19 -3.95 -5.24
CA SER A 134 -4.71 -4.80 -6.29
C SER A 134 -3.63 -5.62 -7.01
N VAL A 135 -2.35 -5.23 -6.95
CA VAL A 135 -1.28 -5.95 -7.66
C VAL A 135 -0.97 -7.26 -6.95
N THR A 136 -1.42 -8.37 -7.54
CA THR A 136 -1.15 -9.71 -7.04
C THR A 136 0.16 -10.29 -7.56
N LYS A 137 0.64 -9.78 -8.70
CA LYS A 137 1.87 -10.27 -9.34
C LYS A 137 2.79 -9.13 -9.78
N LEU A 138 3.95 -9.07 -9.12
CA LEU A 138 5.08 -8.23 -9.55
C LEU A 138 6.14 -9.09 -10.25
N GLY A 139 6.35 -8.84 -11.54
CA GLY A 139 7.26 -9.61 -12.39
C GLY A 139 8.72 -9.59 -11.95
N ILE A 140 9.45 -10.61 -12.39
CA ILE A 140 10.90 -10.72 -12.18
C ILE A 140 11.57 -9.49 -12.80
N PHE A 141 12.46 -8.85 -12.03
CA PHE A 141 13.22 -7.68 -12.48
C PHE A 141 12.38 -6.50 -12.99
N ALA A 142 11.10 -6.41 -12.59
CA ALA A 142 10.17 -5.38 -13.06
C ALA A 142 10.72 -3.94 -12.98
N PHE A 143 11.53 -3.62 -11.96
CA PHE A 143 12.16 -2.31 -11.76
C PHE A 143 13.69 -2.41 -11.73
N ARG A 144 14.29 -3.47 -12.30
CA ARG A 144 15.74 -3.63 -12.22
C ARG A 144 16.48 -2.51 -12.95
N GLY A 145 17.57 -2.03 -12.36
CA GLY A 145 18.37 -0.95 -12.95
C GLY A 145 17.73 0.44 -12.87
N CYS A 146 16.65 0.62 -12.09
CA CYS A 146 16.15 1.94 -11.72
C CYS A 146 17.10 2.58 -10.70
N THR A 147 18.23 3.11 -11.17
CA THR A 147 19.35 3.56 -10.34
C THR A 147 19.08 4.78 -9.46
N ASN A 148 17.96 5.49 -9.66
CA ASN A 148 17.51 6.58 -8.78
C ASN A 148 16.29 6.20 -7.91
N LEU A 149 15.83 4.95 -7.95
CA LEU A 149 14.66 4.50 -7.20
C LEU A 149 15.02 4.29 -5.73
N THR A 150 14.75 5.30 -4.91
CA THR A 150 15.09 5.32 -3.48
C THR A 150 13.91 4.97 -2.58
N GLU A 151 12.68 5.07 -3.09
CA GLU A 151 11.47 4.85 -2.31
C GLU A 151 10.51 3.89 -3.01
N VAL A 152 10.09 2.84 -2.30
CA VAL A 152 9.00 1.95 -2.73
C VAL A 152 8.00 1.84 -1.61
N ILE A 153 6.74 2.13 -1.93
CA ILE A 153 5.59 2.01 -1.04
C ILE A 153 4.70 0.89 -1.57
N LEU A 154 4.36 -0.06 -0.70
CA LEU A 154 3.46 -1.15 -0.99
C LEU A 154 2.15 -0.90 -0.25
N LEU A 155 1.07 -0.70 -1.02
CA LEU A 155 -0.27 -0.62 -0.47
C LEU A 155 -0.76 -2.05 -0.26
N GLY A 156 -1.13 -2.41 0.97
CA GLY A 156 -1.61 -3.76 1.29
C GLY A 156 -0.95 -4.41 2.49
N GLY A 157 -0.77 -3.65 3.57
CA GLY A 157 -0.33 -4.18 4.85
C GLY A 157 -1.19 -5.35 5.33
N ASP A 158 -2.48 -5.40 4.99
CA ASP A 158 -3.38 -6.50 5.41
C ASP A 158 -2.98 -7.86 4.84
N ILE A 159 -2.25 -7.89 3.70
CA ILE A 159 -1.74 -9.13 3.08
C ILE A 159 -0.27 -9.35 3.45
N LEU A 160 0.51 -8.27 3.49
CA LEU A 160 1.97 -8.31 3.63
C LEU A 160 2.44 -8.36 5.09
N LEU A 161 1.61 -7.95 6.05
CA LEU A 161 1.90 -8.05 7.47
C LEU A 161 1.28 -9.33 8.04
N ASN A 162 1.85 -9.84 9.12
CA ASN A 162 1.30 -11.04 9.77
C ASN A 162 -0.01 -10.70 10.49
N GLN A 163 -1.09 -11.39 10.14
CA GLN A 163 -2.39 -11.20 10.80
C GLN A 163 -2.29 -11.49 12.30
N GLY A 164 -1.57 -12.54 12.69
CA GLY A 164 -1.31 -12.83 14.11
C GLY A 164 -0.60 -11.68 14.83
N PHE A 165 0.28 -10.95 14.15
CA PHE A 165 0.91 -9.74 14.70
C PHE A 165 -0.06 -8.55 14.75
N LEU A 166 -0.91 -8.35 13.74
CA LEU A 166 -1.91 -7.27 13.74
C LEU A 166 -3.00 -7.46 14.81
N ASP A 167 -3.35 -8.72 15.08
CA ASP A 167 -4.36 -9.12 16.07
C ASP A 167 -3.81 -9.22 17.48
N TRP A 168 -2.56 -9.67 17.65
CA TRP A 168 -1.99 -10.02 18.96
C TRP A 168 -0.67 -9.33 19.31
N GLY A 169 -0.09 -8.55 18.39
CA GLY A 169 1.16 -7.84 18.60
C GLY A 169 2.41 -8.73 18.60
N LEU A 170 3.47 -8.28 19.28
CA LEU A 170 4.76 -8.98 19.38
C LEU A 170 4.69 -10.34 20.09
N PHE A 171 3.62 -10.61 20.82
CA PHE A 171 3.48 -11.81 21.66
C PHE A 171 3.20 -13.09 20.88
N SER A 172 2.89 -13.01 19.57
CA SER A 172 2.72 -14.18 18.71
C SER A 172 4.04 -14.94 18.47
N GLY A 173 5.19 -14.30 18.72
CA GLY A 173 6.50 -14.81 18.31
C GLY A 173 6.76 -14.70 16.81
N GLU A 174 5.79 -14.19 16.04
CA GLU A 174 5.92 -13.88 14.62
C GLU A 174 6.33 -12.41 14.44
N GLY A 175 7.23 -12.12 13.50
CA GLY A 175 7.61 -10.75 13.16
C GLY A 175 6.44 -9.97 12.54
N ALA A 176 6.57 -8.66 12.34
CA ALA A 176 5.50 -7.87 11.70
C ALA A 176 5.28 -8.23 10.22
N LEU A 177 6.35 -8.63 9.51
CA LEU A 177 6.30 -8.94 8.07
C LEU A 177 5.96 -10.41 7.83
N ASN A 178 4.97 -10.66 6.97
CA ASN A 178 4.69 -12.00 6.45
C ASN A 178 5.66 -12.31 5.32
N GLU A 179 6.84 -12.84 5.68
CA GLU A 179 7.88 -13.15 4.70
C GLU A 179 7.35 -14.06 3.58
N LYS A 180 6.53 -15.08 3.88
CA LYS A 180 5.99 -15.98 2.85
C LYS A 180 5.14 -15.23 1.82
N ARG A 181 4.14 -14.46 2.27
CA ARG A 181 3.26 -13.67 1.38
C ARG A 181 4.02 -12.61 0.61
N PHE A 182 4.99 -11.99 1.28
CA PHE A 182 5.86 -11.00 0.66
C PHE A 182 6.62 -11.61 -0.52
N HIS A 183 7.24 -12.79 -0.36
CA HIS A 183 7.97 -13.48 -1.44
C HIS A 183 7.05 -14.02 -2.55
N GLU A 184 5.79 -14.37 -2.24
CA GLU A 184 4.80 -14.82 -3.24
C GLU A 184 4.30 -13.66 -4.11
N THR A 185 4.05 -12.49 -3.50
CA THR A 185 3.47 -11.31 -4.18
C THR A 185 4.55 -10.51 -4.91
N ILE A 186 5.72 -10.36 -4.27
CA ILE A 186 6.85 -9.59 -4.75
C ILE A 186 7.98 -10.55 -5.08
N CYS A 187 8.31 -10.66 -6.36
CA CYS A 187 9.50 -11.37 -6.75
C CYS A 187 10.73 -10.70 -6.11
N VAL A 188 11.57 -11.47 -5.42
CA VAL A 188 12.79 -11.02 -4.69
C VAL A 188 13.72 -10.15 -5.52
N ASN A 189 13.65 -10.33 -6.84
CA ASN A 189 14.51 -9.66 -7.80
C ASN A 189 13.85 -8.46 -8.50
N ALA A 190 12.60 -8.12 -8.18
CA ALA A 190 11.87 -7.06 -8.86
C ALA A 190 12.62 -5.71 -8.86
N PHE A 191 13.29 -5.34 -7.76
CA PHE A 191 14.05 -4.08 -7.63
C PHE A 191 15.58 -4.30 -7.59
N HIS A 192 16.08 -5.35 -8.23
CA HIS A 192 17.52 -5.60 -8.33
C HIS A 192 18.27 -4.38 -8.91
N ASP A 193 19.50 -4.11 -8.45
CA ASP A 193 20.28 -2.92 -8.83
C ASP A 193 19.63 -1.54 -8.51
N CYS A 194 18.55 -1.46 -7.72
CA CYS A 194 17.99 -0.19 -7.24
C CYS A 194 18.69 0.28 -5.95
N PRO A 195 18.84 1.59 -5.67
CA PRO A 195 19.48 2.12 -4.45
C PRO A 195 18.57 2.10 -3.20
N LEU A 196 17.65 1.14 -3.08
CA LEU A 196 16.73 1.04 -1.95
C LEU A 196 17.46 0.75 -0.63
N THR A 197 17.11 1.50 0.41
CA THR A 197 17.53 1.31 1.82
C THR A 197 16.40 0.80 2.69
N THR A 198 15.17 1.20 2.38
CA THR A 198 13.96 0.86 3.13
C THR A 198 12.81 0.62 2.18
N MET A 199 11.97 -0.36 2.49
CA MET A 199 10.71 -0.60 1.81
C MET A 199 9.56 -0.25 2.76
N LYS A 200 8.60 0.52 2.27
CA LYS A 200 7.49 1.04 3.07
C LYS A 200 6.24 0.21 2.80
N ILE A 201 5.55 -0.22 3.86
CA ILE A 201 4.28 -0.95 3.75
C ILE A 201 3.21 -0.13 4.45
N SER A 202 2.10 0.16 3.77
CA SER A 202 1.01 0.93 4.36
C SER A 202 0.19 0.09 5.33
N PHE A 203 -0.19 0.68 6.47
CA PHE A 203 -1.26 0.17 7.33
C PHE A 203 -2.15 1.35 7.76
N SER A 204 -3.45 1.27 7.49
CA SER A 204 -4.38 2.35 7.81
C SER A 204 -5.77 1.88 8.27
N GLU A 205 -6.07 0.60 8.14
CA GLU A 205 -7.44 0.07 8.32
C GLU A 205 -7.99 0.28 9.74
N ARG A 206 -7.14 0.24 10.77
CA ARG A 206 -7.55 0.51 12.16
C ARG A 206 -7.53 2.01 12.52
N MET A 207 -6.70 2.81 11.86
CA MET A 207 -6.68 4.26 12.08
C MET A 207 -7.95 4.94 11.55
N SER A 208 -8.51 4.43 10.46
CA SER A 208 -9.77 4.94 9.89
C SER A 208 -10.99 4.74 10.80
N ARG A 209 -10.95 3.75 11.70
CA ARG A 209 -12.02 3.44 12.68
C ARG A 209 -12.06 4.41 13.86
N LEU A 210 -11.00 5.18 14.08
CA LEU A 210 -10.90 6.09 15.21
C LEU A 210 -11.68 7.40 15.01
N PRO A 211 -12.29 7.97 16.07
CA PRO A 211 -12.91 9.29 16.04
C PRO A 211 -11.93 10.39 15.61
N GLN A 212 -12.41 11.39 14.87
CA GLN A 212 -11.58 12.48 14.32
C GLN A 212 -10.81 13.25 15.42
N ASP A 213 -11.39 13.41 16.60
CA ASP A 213 -10.81 14.18 17.70
C ASP A 213 -9.53 13.55 18.29
N CYS A 214 -9.40 12.22 18.20
CA CYS A 214 -8.25 11.49 18.76
C CYS A 214 -7.09 11.36 17.76
N ARG A 215 -7.37 11.47 16.45
CA ARG A 215 -6.36 11.24 15.40
C ARG A 215 -5.14 12.14 15.53
N PRO A 216 -5.25 13.48 15.66
CA PRO A 216 -4.08 14.36 15.71
C PRO A 216 -3.11 14.01 16.84
N SER A 217 -3.64 13.59 17.99
CA SER A 217 -2.82 13.18 19.13
C SER A 217 -2.08 11.87 18.87
N ILE A 218 -2.71 10.91 18.19
CA ILE A 218 -2.08 9.62 17.86
C ILE A 218 -1.05 9.82 16.74
N GLU A 219 -1.39 10.61 15.71
CA GLU A 219 -0.45 10.97 14.64
C GLU A 219 0.80 11.67 15.18
N GLY A 220 0.65 12.58 16.14
CA GLY A 220 1.78 13.21 16.82
C GLY A 220 2.72 12.18 17.46
N ARG A 221 2.16 11.20 18.17
CA ARG A 221 2.95 10.12 18.79
C ARG A 221 3.59 9.19 17.77
N ILE A 222 2.94 8.93 16.63
CA ILE A 222 3.51 8.10 15.55
C ILE A 222 4.76 8.76 14.97
N ARG A 223 4.78 10.09 14.83
CA ARG A 223 5.94 10.83 14.29
C ARG A 223 7.20 10.70 15.16
N ASP A 224 7.04 10.41 16.45
CA ASP A 224 8.16 10.18 17.39
C ASP A 224 8.70 8.75 17.35
N LEU A 225 7.98 7.81 16.69
CA LEU A 225 8.37 6.41 16.62
C LEU A 225 9.35 6.15 15.49
N ARG A 226 10.28 5.25 15.74
CA ARG A 226 11.29 4.86 14.74
C ARG A 226 10.65 3.99 13.66
N ARG A 227 11.15 4.13 12.43
CA ARG A 227 10.74 3.29 11.29
C ARG A 227 9.24 3.33 10.98
N LEU A 228 8.55 4.38 11.42
CA LEU A 228 7.19 4.69 11.02
C LEU A 228 7.17 6.07 10.40
N GLU A 229 6.36 6.24 9.36
CA GLU A 229 6.07 7.52 8.76
C GLU A 229 4.57 7.69 8.63
N ILE A 230 4.11 8.93 8.55
CA ILE A 230 2.71 9.23 8.28
C ILE A 230 2.62 10.17 7.09
N THR A 231 1.81 9.79 6.12
CA THR A 231 1.56 10.60 4.92
C THR A 231 0.47 11.65 5.19
N GLN A 232 0.31 12.60 4.27
CA GLN A 232 -0.62 13.73 4.45
C GLN A 232 -2.10 13.31 4.51
N ASP A 233 -2.43 12.17 3.90
CA ASP A 233 -3.74 11.52 3.93
C ASP A 233 -3.98 10.70 5.21
N GLY A 234 -3.02 10.66 6.14
CA GLY A 234 -3.12 9.93 7.41
C GLY A 234 -2.80 8.44 7.31
N THR A 235 -2.30 7.98 6.15
CA THR A 235 -1.83 6.60 5.99
C THR A 235 -0.51 6.42 6.73
N ILE A 236 -0.40 5.35 7.52
CA ILE A 236 0.81 5.06 8.28
C ILE A 236 1.65 4.09 7.45
N LEU A 237 2.94 4.40 7.31
CA LEU A 237 3.90 3.60 6.56
C LEU A 237 4.88 2.95 7.52
N ALA A 238 4.92 1.63 7.53
CA ALA A 238 5.94 0.85 8.22
C ALA A 238 7.18 0.70 7.34
N CYS A 239 8.31 1.22 7.81
CA CYS A 239 9.57 1.20 7.09
C CYS A 239 10.38 -0.04 7.46
N PHE A 240 10.51 -0.98 6.54
CA PHE A 240 11.31 -2.20 6.70
C PHE A 240 12.68 -2.02 6.04
N PRO A 241 13.80 -2.24 6.76
CA PRO A 241 15.13 -2.20 6.17
C PRO A 241 15.31 -3.21 5.03
N VAL A 242 16.02 -2.78 3.98
CA VAL A 242 16.43 -3.63 2.86
C VAL A 242 17.89 -4.04 3.07
N ILE A 243 18.12 -5.34 3.22
CA ILE A 243 19.46 -5.92 3.37
C ILE A 243 19.88 -6.50 2.02
N ARG A 244 21.05 -6.09 1.52
CA ARG A 244 21.64 -6.65 0.30
C ARG A 244 22.58 -7.80 0.65
N ARG A 245 22.39 -8.94 0.00
CA ARG A 245 23.33 -10.06 0.05
C ARG A 245 24.20 -10.08 -1.20
N SER A 246 25.24 -10.92 -1.18
CA SER A 246 26.07 -11.22 -2.35
C SER A 246 25.18 -11.54 -3.57
N PHE A 247 25.59 -11.10 -4.77
CA PHE A 247 24.85 -11.22 -6.03
C PHE A 247 23.65 -10.27 -6.24
N GLY A 248 23.45 -9.28 -5.36
CA GLY A 248 22.46 -8.21 -5.57
C GLY A 248 21.02 -8.58 -5.23
N CYS A 249 20.79 -9.79 -4.68
CA CYS A 249 19.52 -10.19 -4.12
C CYS A 249 19.18 -9.33 -2.89
N MET A 250 17.97 -8.75 -2.87
CA MET A 250 17.49 -7.95 -1.75
C MET A 250 16.64 -8.80 -0.83
N HIS A 251 16.84 -8.63 0.47
CA HIS A 251 15.98 -9.21 1.49
C HIS A 251 15.38 -8.08 2.31
N VAL A 252 14.06 -8.00 2.37
CA VAL A 252 13.37 -7.11 3.30
C VAL A 252 13.23 -7.86 4.61
N LYS A 253 13.74 -7.30 5.71
CA LYS A 253 13.60 -7.91 7.04
C LYS A 253 13.52 -6.83 8.08
N ASP A 254 12.63 -7.00 9.04
CA ASP A 254 12.65 -6.20 10.25
C ASP A 254 13.87 -6.58 11.11
N THR A 255 14.95 -5.85 10.91
CA THR A 255 16.19 -6.08 11.67
C THR A 255 15.97 -5.62 13.10
N ASP A 256 16.18 -6.53 14.06
CA ASP A 256 15.98 -6.33 15.50
C ASP A 256 14.54 -6.03 15.93
N ASN A 257 13.53 -6.37 15.11
CA ASN A 257 12.10 -6.17 15.41
C ASN A 257 11.68 -4.72 15.74
N GLN A 258 12.50 -3.70 15.41
CA GLN A 258 12.20 -2.30 15.75
C GLN A 258 10.96 -1.77 15.03
N THR A 259 10.72 -2.21 13.78
CA THR A 259 9.51 -1.83 13.04
C THR A 259 8.28 -2.46 13.70
N ALA A 260 8.38 -3.73 14.09
CA ALA A 260 7.35 -4.47 14.80
C ALA A 260 7.06 -3.87 16.20
N GLU A 261 8.07 -3.45 16.95
CA GLU A 261 7.91 -2.75 18.24
C GLU A 261 7.14 -1.44 18.07
N SER A 262 7.54 -0.63 17.09
CA SER A 262 6.88 0.65 16.82
C SER A 262 5.44 0.44 16.36
N LEU A 263 5.21 -0.51 15.45
CA LEU A 263 3.86 -0.92 15.03
C LEU A 263 3.02 -1.40 16.21
N HIS A 264 3.58 -2.22 17.09
CA HIS A 264 2.88 -2.74 18.26
C HIS A 264 2.47 -1.61 19.22
N GLN A 265 3.33 -0.61 19.42
CA GLN A 265 2.99 0.58 20.21
C GLN A 265 1.82 1.36 19.60
N VAL A 266 1.80 1.52 18.26
CA VAL A 266 0.68 2.18 17.58
C VAL A 266 -0.60 1.36 17.72
N LEU A 267 -0.55 0.05 17.48
CA LEU A 267 -1.71 -0.83 17.63
C LEU A 267 -2.26 -0.80 19.07
N ARG A 268 -1.39 -0.77 20.08
CA ARG A 268 -1.77 -0.60 21.48
C ARG A 268 -2.50 0.72 21.73
N LEU A 269 -2.04 1.81 21.12
CA LEU A 269 -2.68 3.11 21.22
C LEU A 269 -4.05 3.11 20.56
N ILE A 270 -4.15 2.55 19.35
CA ILE A 270 -5.42 2.43 18.64
C ILE A 270 -6.40 1.59 19.48
N SER A 271 -5.99 0.42 19.96
CA SER A 271 -6.79 -0.45 20.84
C SER A 271 -7.27 0.26 22.11
N PHE A 272 -6.45 1.11 22.73
CA PHE A 272 -6.85 1.90 23.89
C PHE A 272 -7.98 2.88 23.58
N HIS A 273 -7.89 3.58 22.45
CA HIS A 273 -8.94 4.49 22.03
C HIS A 273 -10.22 3.77 21.56
N GLU A 274 -10.09 2.64 20.86
CA GLU A 274 -11.23 1.78 20.52
C GLU A 274 -11.96 1.26 21.76
N LEU A 275 -11.22 0.84 22.79
CA LEU A 275 -11.80 0.41 24.06
C LEU A 275 -12.54 1.57 24.75
N LYS A 276 -11.92 2.76 24.83
CA LYS A 276 -12.50 3.95 25.47
C LYS A 276 -13.88 4.30 24.90
N GLU A 277 -14.04 4.15 23.59
CA GLU A 277 -15.29 4.43 22.86
C GLU A 277 -16.24 3.22 22.79
N SER A 278 -15.86 2.07 23.35
CA SER A 278 -16.67 0.85 23.28
C SER A 278 -17.94 0.97 24.12
N SER A 279 -19.04 0.42 23.57
CA SER A 279 -20.32 0.29 24.28
C SER A 279 -20.20 -0.47 25.59
N ILE A 280 -19.19 -1.33 25.76
CA ILE A 280 -18.94 -2.09 26.98
C ILE A 280 -18.49 -1.18 28.12
N LEU A 281 -17.59 -0.22 27.86
CA LEU A 281 -17.21 0.78 28.87
C LEU A 281 -18.38 1.72 29.18
N ILE A 282 -19.19 2.05 28.18
CA ILE A 282 -20.42 2.85 28.37
C ILE A 282 -21.44 2.07 29.21
N GLU A 283 -21.68 0.79 28.93
CA GLU A 283 -22.60 -0.07 29.68
C GLU A 283 -22.07 -0.35 31.09
N LEU A 284 -20.76 -0.51 31.29
CA LEU A 284 -20.17 -0.59 32.62
C LEU A 284 -20.33 0.73 33.41
N ALA A 285 -20.17 1.87 32.74
CA ALA A 285 -20.43 3.18 33.34
C ALA A 285 -21.93 3.37 33.68
N MET A 286 -22.83 2.93 32.79
CA MET A 286 -24.28 2.96 32.99
C MET A 286 -24.73 2.00 34.10
N TRP A 287 -24.19 0.78 34.14
CA TRP A 287 -24.42 -0.19 35.21
C TRP A 287 -23.96 0.35 36.55
N LYS A 288 -22.78 0.98 36.60
CA LYS A 288 -22.29 1.68 37.79
C LYS A 288 -23.25 2.80 38.22
N SER A 289 -23.82 3.57 37.29
CA SER A 289 -24.83 4.60 37.58
C SER A 289 -26.15 4.03 38.13
N ARG A 290 -26.58 2.83 37.70
CA ARG A 290 -27.82 2.20 38.19
C ARG A 290 -27.71 1.64 39.61
N LEU A 291 -26.51 1.27 40.05
CA LEU A 291 -26.26 0.91 41.45
C LEU A 291 -26.33 2.11 42.40
N ASP A 292 -26.18 3.33 41.86
CA ASP A 292 -25.99 4.58 42.60
C ASP A 292 -27.31 5.32 42.93
N GLU A 293 -28.48 4.81 42.51
CA GLU A 293 -29.77 5.44 42.85
C GLU A 293 -30.14 5.33 44.34
N ASN A 294 -29.44 4.47 45.12
CA ASN A 294 -29.81 4.14 46.49
C ASN A 294 -28.83 4.58 47.61
N ARG A 295 -27.77 5.37 47.32
CA ARG A 295 -26.85 5.86 48.38
C ARG A 295 -26.47 7.34 48.24
N ALA A 296 -26.41 8.00 49.39
CA ALA A 296 -25.96 9.39 49.51
C ALA A 296 -24.53 9.56 48.98
N ARG A 297 -24.33 10.65 48.22
CA ARG A 297 -23.10 11.09 47.55
C ARG A 297 -21.85 11.12 48.45
N ALA A 298 -21.22 9.97 48.67
CA ALA A 298 -19.87 9.86 49.22
C ALA A 298 -19.00 9.12 48.21
N ASP A 299 -18.16 9.88 47.49
CA ASP A 299 -17.09 9.43 46.57
C ASP A 299 -17.24 8.01 45.98
N CYS A 300 -18.24 7.82 45.12
CA CYS A 300 -18.53 6.53 44.46
C CYS A 300 -17.55 6.20 43.31
N ARG A 301 -16.23 6.32 43.55
CA ARG A 301 -15.20 5.79 42.64
C ARG A 301 -14.84 4.34 43.01
N THR A 302 -15.81 3.44 43.04
CA THR A 302 -15.51 2.00 43.15
C THR A 302 -14.75 1.56 41.90
N SER A 303 -13.54 1.04 42.05
CA SER A 303 -12.73 0.50 40.97
C SER A 303 -13.42 -0.74 40.39
N VAL A 304 -13.27 -0.98 39.07
CA VAL A 304 -13.72 -2.24 38.47
C VAL A 304 -12.90 -3.37 39.12
N PRO A 305 -13.50 -4.45 39.63
CA PRO A 305 -12.74 -5.54 40.23
C PRO A 305 -11.73 -6.13 39.24
N ASP A 306 -10.54 -6.48 39.72
CA ASP A 306 -9.45 -6.94 38.84
C ASP A 306 -9.81 -8.13 37.95
N PRO A 307 -10.56 -9.16 38.41
CA PRO A 307 -11.02 -10.24 37.52
C PRO A 307 -11.93 -9.75 36.40
N ALA A 308 -12.77 -8.74 36.67
CA ALA A 308 -13.65 -8.15 35.67
C ALA A 308 -12.86 -7.32 34.66
N LYS A 309 -11.84 -6.55 35.10
CA LYS A 309 -10.94 -5.82 34.18
C LYS A 309 -10.29 -6.76 33.17
N THR A 310 -9.79 -7.91 33.62
CA THR A 310 -9.18 -8.92 32.76
C THR A 310 -10.19 -9.51 31.77
N LEU A 311 -11.40 -9.88 32.23
CA LEU A 311 -12.45 -10.42 31.37
C LEU A 311 -12.95 -9.42 30.33
N ILE A 312 -13.05 -8.13 30.67
CA ILE A 312 -13.42 -7.06 29.72
C ILE A 312 -12.35 -6.93 28.65
N MET A 313 -11.08 -6.89 29.05
CA MET A 313 -9.98 -6.86 28.09
C MET A 313 -9.96 -8.11 27.21
N GLU A 314 -10.32 -9.29 27.73
CA GLU A 314 -10.35 -10.53 26.97
C GLU A 314 -11.51 -10.55 25.97
N TYR A 315 -12.69 -10.17 26.41
CA TYR A 315 -13.89 -10.06 25.58
C TYR A 315 -13.71 -9.07 24.42
N CYS A 316 -13.00 -7.97 24.66
CA CYS A 316 -12.73 -6.96 23.64
C CYS A 316 -11.52 -7.28 22.75
N GLY A 317 -10.81 -8.41 22.99
CA GLY A 317 -9.60 -8.76 22.25
C GLY A 317 -8.37 -7.89 22.58
N PHE A 318 -8.39 -7.18 23.72
CA PHE A 318 -7.34 -6.24 24.12
C PHE A 318 -6.40 -6.76 25.22
N THR A 319 -6.66 -7.92 25.84
CA THR A 319 -5.85 -8.53 26.93
C THR A 319 -4.36 -8.63 26.63
N ARG A 320 -3.97 -8.59 25.36
CA ARG A 320 -2.59 -8.73 24.90
C ARG A 320 -2.00 -7.43 24.32
N PHE A 321 -2.83 -6.41 24.12
CA PHE A 321 -2.37 -5.05 23.80
C PHE A 321 -2.26 -4.21 25.07
N LEU A 322 -3.20 -4.34 25.99
CA LEU A 322 -3.30 -3.55 27.21
C LEU A 322 -3.26 -4.49 28.41
N GLU A 323 -2.49 -4.12 29.42
CA GLU A 323 -2.51 -4.78 30.72
C GLU A 323 -3.37 -3.93 31.68
N PRO A 324 -4.34 -4.53 32.39
CA PRO A 324 -5.12 -3.79 33.36
C PRO A 324 -4.24 -3.45 34.56
N ALA A 325 -4.33 -2.21 35.07
CA ALA A 325 -3.71 -1.86 36.34
C ALA A 325 -4.44 -2.60 37.48
N ILE A 326 -3.77 -3.58 38.08
CA ILE A 326 -4.24 -4.38 39.22
C ILE A 326 -3.80 -3.65 40.50
N GLU A 327 -4.73 -3.38 41.41
CA GLU A 327 -4.40 -2.72 42.68
C GLU A 327 -3.74 -3.73 43.63
N GLY A 328 -2.42 -3.67 43.78
CA GLY A 328 -1.65 -4.47 44.77
C GLY A 328 -0.54 -5.36 44.23
N ALA A 329 -0.08 -5.17 42.98
CA ALA A 329 1.07 -5.85 42.40
C ALA A 329 2.38 -5.05 42.56
#